data_AF-A0A0U4C6Y8-F1
#
_entry.id   AF-A0A0U4C6Y8-F1
#
_cell.length_a   1.000
_cell.length_b   1.000
_cell.length_c   1.000
_cell.angle_alpha   90.00
_cell.angle_beta   90.00
_cell.angle_gamma   90.00
#
_symmetry.space_group_name_H-M   'P 1'
#
loop_
_entity.id
_entity.type
_entity.pdbx_description
1 polymer ?
#
loop_
_entity_poly.entity_id
_entity_poly.type
_entity_poly.pdbx_seq_one_letter_code
_entity_poly.pdbx_strand_id
1 'polypeptide(L)'
;MLAAVSLALLAACGGSGDSALADASASPSATAAPPSLDPSDPCPALVGDDGLVARALAAADGPAVDRGPLQDEMFRVVLSGPRHLKDPVGQIIDYLDDPAAYQPLDGGEDDVVTRAVRRVESACS
;
A
#
# COMPACT_ATOMS: atom_id res chain seq x y z
N MET A 1 8.37 15.63 -42.34
CA MET A 1 8.20 16.69 -41.33
C MET A 1 6.95 17.48 -41.71
N LEU A 2 5.82 17.25 -41.06
CA LEU A 2 4.62 18.08 -41.25
C LEU A 2 4.58 19.12 -40.14
N ALA A 3 4.51 20.39 -40.55
CA ALA A 3 4.41 21.55 -39.70
C ALA A 3 2.97 22.06 -39.64
N ALA A 4 2.61 22.54 -38.44
CA ALA A 4 1.68 23.61 -38.11
C ALA A 4 0.24 23.55 -38.63
N VAL A 5 -0.67 23.33 -37.68
CA VAL A 5 -2.01 23.93 -37.69
C VAL A 5 -2.12 24.82 -36.45
N SER A 6 -2.20 26.12 -36.68
CA SER A 6 -2.69 27.10 -35.70
C SER A 6 -4.14 27.42 -36.04
N LEU A 7 -5.01 27.51 -35.02
CA LEU A 7 -6.30 28.24 -34.94
C LEU A 7 -7.04 27.64 -33.71
N ALA A 8 -7.79 28.31 -32.84
CA ALA A 8 -8.08 29.68 -32.44
C ALA A 8 -9.07 29.52 -31.26
N LEU A 9 -9.07 30.36 -30.20
CA LEU A 9 -10.23 30.61 -29.30
C LEU A 9 -9.87 31.81 -28.40
N LEU A 10 -10.28 33.03 -28.77
CA LEU A 10 -11.52 33.72 -28.37
C LEU A 10 -11.60 34.16 -26.89
N ALA A 11 -11.38 35.46 -26.71
CA ALA A 11 -12.24 36.45 -26.03
C ALA A 11 -12.79 36.20 -24.61
N ALA A 12 -12.28 37.03 -23.69
CA ALA A 12 -12.99 37.95 -22.79
C ALA A 12 -14.19 37.48 -21.95
N CYS A 13 -14.05 37.61 -20.62
CA CYS A 13 -15.11 38.20 -19.79
C CYS A 13 -14.48 38.94 -18.60
N GLY A 14 -14.66 40.26 -18.57
CA GLY A 14 -14.47 41.07 -17.37
C GLY A 14 -15.70 40.94 -16.45
N GLY A 15 -15.50 41.20 -15.17
CA GLY A 15 -16.58 41.29 -14.18
C GLY A 15 -16.05 41.45 -12.77
N SER A 16 -16.01 42.69 -12.28
CA SER A 16 -15.90 42.96 -10.85
C SER A 16 -17.17 42.50 -10.15
N GLY A 17 -17.03 41.65 -9.13
CA GLY A 17 -18.13 41.16 -8.31
C GLY A 17 -17.65 40.87 -6.90
N ASP A 18 -18.00 41.76 -5.98
CA ASP A 18 -17.96 41.57 -4.53
C ASP A 18 -18.87 40.39 -4.15
N SER A 19 -18.36 39.36 -3.48
CA SER A 19 -19.14 38.41 -2.67
C SER A 19 -18.23 37.54 -1.79
N ALA A 20 -18.18 37.92 -0.52
CA ALA A 20 -18.33 37.07 0.65
C ALA A 20 -17.88 35.59 0.61
N LEU A 21 -16.98 35.28 1.55
CA LEU A 21 -17.05 34.14 2.46
C LEU A 21 -17.34 32.76 1.83
N ALA A 22 -16.26 32.01 1.60
CA ALA A 22 -16.25 30.62 2.02
C ALA A 22 -14.87 30.34 2.60
N ASP A 23 -14.82 30.42 3.94
CA ASP A 23 -13.90 29.66 4.76
C ASP A 23 -13.91 28.24 4.20
N ALA A 24 -12.92 27.92 3.37
CA ALA A 24 -12.58 26.55 3.08
C ALA A 24 -12.02 26.04 4.41
N SER A 25 -12.94 25.59 5.27
CA SER A 25 -12.66 24.68 6.37
C SER A 25 -11.86 23.55 5.76
N ALA A 26 -10.55 23.73 5.75
CA ALA A 26 -9.57 22.70 5.54
C ALA A 26 -9.82 21.74 6.70
N SER A 27 -10.75 20.80 6.46
CA SER A 27 -10.85 19.60 7.27
C SER A 27 -9.42 19.10 7.37
N PRO A 28 -8.84 18.98 8.57
CA PRO A 28 -7.54 18.36 8.67
C PRO A 28 -7.73 16.98 8.05
N SER A 29 -7.08 16.74 6.90
CA SER A 29 -6.86 15.37 6.44
C SER A 29 -6.31 14.68 7.68
N ALA A 30 -7.09 13.76 8.23
CA ALA A 30 -6.65 12.92 9.31
C ALA A 30 -5.50 12.10 8.72
N THR A 31 -4.29 12.63 8.79
CA THR A 31 -3.08 11.87 8.56
C THR A 31 -3.08 10.86 9.68
N ALA A 32 -3.61 9.67 9.40
CA ALA A 32 -3.49 8.53 10.28
C ALA A 32 -2.01 8.46 10.65
N ALA A 33 -1.72 8.47 11.95
CA ALA A 33 -0.36 8.30 12.41
C ALA A 33 0.16 6.99 11.79
N PRO A 34 1.38 6.96 11.24
CA PRO A 34 1.95 5.73 10.73
C PRO A 34 1.90 4.67 11.84
N PRO A 35 1.50 3.43 11.51
CA PRO A 35 1.34 2.40 12.52
C PRO A 35 2.66 2.15 13.25
N SER A 36 2.56 1.86 14.55
CA SER A 36 3.73 1.53 15.36
C SER A 36 4.39 0.25 14.83
N LEU A 37 5.66 0.33 14.45
CA LEU A 37 6.46 -0.84 14.03
C LEU A 37 7.12 -1.55 15.21
N ASP A 38 6.53 -1.46 16.41
CA ASP A 38 7.06 -2.10 17.61
C ASP A 38 7.03 -3.62 17.44
N PRO A 39 8.19 -4.31 17.43
CA PRO A 39 8.22 -5.76 17.27
C PRO A 39 7.60 -6.51 18.46
N SER A 40 7.42 -5.86 19.62
CA SER A 40 6.75 -6.47 20.78
C SER A 40 5.23 -6.50 20.66
N ASP A 41 4.65 -5.63 19.83
CA ASP A 41 3.23 -5.61 19.44
C ASP A 41 3.11 -5.35 17.92
N PRO A 42 3.40 -6.37 17.09
CA PRO A 42 3.52 -6.19 15.64
C PRO A 42 2.16 -6.11 14.92
N CYS A 43 1.08 -6.51 15.57
CA CYS A 43 -0.21 -6.71 14.93
C CYS A 43 -0.84 -5.42 14.37
N PRO A 44 -0.79 -4.27 15.07
CA PRO A 44 -1.21 -2.99 14.50
C PRO A 44 -0.47 -2.63 13.20
N ALA A 45 0.82 -2.94 13.08
CA ALA A 45 1.58 -2.70 11.85
C ALA A 45 1.25 -3.71 10.75
N LEU A 46 1.03 -4.98 11.09
CA LEU A 46 0.81 -6.04 10.11
C LEU A 46 -0.60 -5.99 9.49
N VAL A 47 -1.64 -5.84 10.33
CA VAL A 47 -3.05 -6.03 9.92
C VAL A 47 -3.96 -4.83 10.25
N GLY A 48 -3.41 -3.74 10.79
CA GLY A 48 -4.18 -2.51 11.03
C GLY A 48 -4.63 -1.82 9.74
N ASP A 49 -5.24 -0.64 9.89
CA ASP A 49 -5.58 0.22 8.76
C ASP A 49 -4.31 0.55 7.96
N ASP A 50 -4.30 0.26 6.66
CA ASP A 50 -3.11 0.34 5.78
C ASP A 50 -1.92 -0.51 6.28
N GLY A 51 -2.23 -1.69 6.86
CA GLY A 51 -1.24 -2.63 7.38
C GLY A 51 -0.29 -3.17 6.31
N LEU A 52 0.90 -3.59 6.75
CA LEU A 52 1.97 -4.07 5.89
C LEU A 52 1.54 -5.24 5.01
N VAL A 53 0.65 -6.12 5.49
CA VAL A 53 0.14 -7.24 4.68
C VAL A 53 -0.66 -6.73 3.48
N ALA A 54 -1.59 -5.80 3.68
CA ALA A 54 -2.39 -5.25 2.59
C ALA A 54 -1.52 -4.46 1.59
N ARG A 55 -0.57 -3.67 2.10
CA ARG A 55 0.39 -2.93 1.27
C ARG A 55 1.29 -3.87 0.46
N ALA A 56 1.74 -4.98 1.04
CA ALA A 56 2.54 -5.99 0.36
C ALA A 56 1.78 -6.64 -0.80
N LEU A 57 0.52 -7.04 -0.58
CA LEU A 57 -0.31 -7.63 -1.63
C LEU A 57 -0.54 -6.64 -2.78
N ALA A 58 -0.82 -5.37 -2.48
CA ALA A 58 -0.99 -4.33 -3.50
C ALA A 58 0.32 -4.05 -4.27
N ALA A 59 1.48 -4.11 -3.60
CA ALA A 59 2.78 -3.87 -4.23
C ALA A 59 3.28 -5.03 -5.09
N ALA A 60 2.80 -6.25 -4.86
CA ALA A 60 3.17 -7.42 -5.66
C ALA A 60 2.74 -7.27 -7.14
N ASP A 61 1.60 -6.63 -7.38
CA ASP A 61 1.10 -6.28 -8.73
C ASP A 61 1.77 -5.02 -9.31
N GLY A 62 2.48 -4.27 -8.47
CA GLY A 62 3.16 -3.01 -8.81
C GLY A 62 4.60 -3.19 -9.31
N PRO A 63 5.31 -2.08 -9.57
CA PRO A 63 6.70 -2.13 -10.02
C PRO A 63 7.64 -2.62 -8.89
N ALA A 64 8.67 -3.38 -9.26
CA ALA A 64 9.58 -4.01 -8.30
C ALA A 64 10.31 -3.03 -7.36
N VAL A 65 10.48 -1.77 -7.77
CA VAL A 65 11.12 -0.72 -6.97
C VAL A 65 10.36 -0.43 -5.66
N ASP A 66 9.05 -0.67 -5.64
CA ASP A 66 8.21 -0.40 -4.47
C ASP A 66 8.21 -1.57 -3.45
N ARG A 67 8.73 -2.74 -3.85
CA ARG A 67 8.66 -3.98 -3.05
C ARG A 67 9.76 -4.08 -2.00
N GLY A 68 10.99 -3.69 -2.35
CA GLY A 68 12.15 -3.76 -1.45
C GLY A 68 11.95 -3.05 -0.11
N PRO A 69 11.49 -1.78 -0.09
CA PRO A 69 11.20 -1.08 1.16
C PRO A 69 10.14 -1.79 2.03
N LEU A 70 9.13 -2.41 1.42
CA LEU A 70 8.09 -3.17 2.14
C LEU A 70 8.64 -4.47 2.72
N GLN A 71 9.47 -5.20 1.97
CA GLN A 71 10.16 -6.39 2.47
C GLN A 71 11.01 -6.07 3.70
N ASP A 72 11.81 -5.00 3.64
CA ASP A 72 12.65 -4.56 4.76
C ASP A 72 11.82 -4.19 6.00
N GLU A 73 10.67 -3.55 5.80
CA GLU A 73 9.77 -3.15 6.88
C GLU A 73 9.12 -4.37 7.55
N MET A 74 8.58 -5.30 6.76
CA MET A 74 8.00 -6.55 7.26
C MET A 74 9.05 -7.41 7.96
N PHE A 75 10.26 -7.50 7.40
CA PHE A 75 11.36 -8.25 8.00
C PHE A 75 11.74 -7.69 9.37
N ARG A 76 11.82 -6.35 9.51
CA ARG A 76 12.15 -5.68 10.77
C ARG A 76 11.12 -5.96 11.86
N VAL A 77 9.83 -5.89 11.52
CA VAL A 77 8.72 -6.16 12.45
C VAL A 77 8.79 -7.59 12.96
N VAL A 78 9.08 -8.56 12.10
CA VAL A 78 8.99 -9.97 12.45
C VAL A 78 10.30 -10.58 12.98
N LEU A 79 11.47 -10.04 12.61
CA LEU A 79 12.79 -10.55 13.05
C LEU A 79 12.89 -10.59 14.58
N SER A 80 12.44 -9.50 15.21
CA SER A 80 12.44 -9.33 16.67
C SER A 80 11.10 -9.65 17.32
N GLY A 81 10.09 -9.99 16.52
CA GLY A 81 8.72 -10.24 16.97
C GLY A 81 8.40 -11.69 17.36
N PRO A 82 7.11 -11.98 17.64
CA PRO A 82 6.63 -13.29 18.03
C PRO A 82 6.96 -14.37 17.01
N ARG A 83 7.48 -15.51 17.49
CA ARG A 83 7.95 -16.61 16.62
C ARG A 83 6.86 -17.17 15.69
N HIS A 84 5.60 -17.14 16.11
CA HIS A 84 4.48 -17.66 15.33
C HIS A 84 4.13 -16.79 14.11
N LEU A 85 4.61 -15.53 14.06
CA LEU A 85 4.43 -14.63 12.92
C LEU A 85 5.57 -14.75 11.90
N LYS A 86 6.74 -15.28 12.29
CA LYS A 86 7.94 -15.36 11.43
C LYS A 86 7.70 -16.13 10.13
N ASP A 87 7.11 -17.30 10.23
CA ASP A 87 6.81 -18.14 9.06
C ASP A 87 5.79 -17.49 8.11
N PRO A 88 4.57 -17.12 8.56
CA PRO A 88 3.59 -16.55 7.65
C PRO A 88 3.98 -15.16 7.10
N VAL A 89 4.63 -14.30 7.88
CA VAL A 89 5.16 -13.02 7.35
C VAL A 89 6.32 -13.26 6.38
N GLY A 90 7.17 -14.25 6.66
CA GLY A 90 8.25 -14.66 5.75
C GLY A 90 7.74 -15.07 4.37
N GLN A 91 6.65 -15.85 4.31
CA GLN A 91 6.02 -16.22 3.03
C GLN A 91 5.53 -15.00 2.23
N ILE A 92 5.06 -13.94 2.91
CA ILE A 92 4.61 -12.71 2.24
C ILE A 92 5.83 -11.88 1.76
N ILE A 93 6.93 -11.89 2.52
CA ILE A 93 8.20 -11.27 2.10
C ILE A 93 8.75 -11.99 0.87
N ASP A 94 8.77 -13.32 0.86
CA ASP A 94 9.24 -14.12 -0.28
C ASP A 94 8.35 -13.91 -1.52
N TYR A 95 7.04 -13.75 -1.31
CA TYR A 95 6.11 -13.38 -2.38
C TYR A 95 6.42 -12.00 -2.99
N LEU A 96 6.81 -11.02 -2.18
CA LEU A 96 7.24 -9.71 -2.68
C LEU A 96 8.55 -9.77 -3.50
N ASP A 97 9.42 -10.73 -3.22
CA ASP A 97 10.69 -10.91 -3.93
C ASP A 97 10.46 -11.49 -5.33
N ASP A 98 9.66 -12.56 -5.41
CA ASP A 98 9.33 -13.22 -6.67
C ASP A 98 7.83 -13.60 -6.76
N PRO A 99 6.94 -12.65 -7.11
CA PRO A 99 5.52 -12.94 -7.25
C PRO A 99 5.22 -14.04 -8.28
N ALA A 100 6.08 -14.20 -9.30
CA ALA A 100 5.88 -15.18 -10.36
C ALA A 100 6.08 -16.61 -9.86
N ALA A 101 6.96 -16.84 -8.88
CA ALA A 101 7.15 -18.15 -8.24
C ALA A 101 5.93 -18.63 -7.45
N TYR A 102 5.04 -17.72 -7.06
CA TYR A 102 3.83 -18.01 -6.30
C TYR A 102 2.57 -18.08 -7.17
N GLN A 103 2.66 -17.72 -8.46
CA GLN A 103 1.52 -17.85 -9.36
C GLN A 103 1.14 -19.33 -9.52
N PRO A 104 -0.15 -19.66 -9.43
CA PRO A 104 -0.60 -21.03 -9.53
C PRO A 104 -0.48 -21.52 -10.97
N LEU A 105 0.21 -22.64 -11.15
CA LEU A 105 0.47 -23.25 -12.46
C LEU A 105 -0.83 -23.58 -13.24
N ASP A 106 -1.94 -23.74 -12.53
CA ASP A 106 -3.24 -24.15 -13.07
C ASP A 106 -4.29 -23.02 -13.07
N GLY A 107 -3.88 -21.78 -12.75
CA GLY A 107 -4.78 -20.61 -12.70
C GLY A 107 -5.74 -20.58 -11.51
N GLY A 108 -5.58 -21.46 -10.52
CA GLY A 108 -6.35 -21.43 -9.27
C GLY A 108 -5.67 -20.59 -8.21
N GLU A 109 -6.31 -19.52 -7.74
CA GLU A 109 -5.81 -18.58 -6.71
C GLU A 109 -5.06 -19.29 -5.55
N ASP A 110 -3.73 -19.17 -5.55
CA ASP A 110 -2.84 -19.08 -4.39
C ASP A 110 -3.22 -19.81 -3.09
N ASP A 111 -2.60 -20.95 -2.84
CA ASP A 111 -2.80 -21.69 -1.58
C ASP A 111 -1.79 -21.31 -0.49
N VAL A 112 -0.63 -20.74 -0.86
CA VAL A 112 0.46 -20.42 0.09
C VAL A 112 0.34 -19.00 0.63
N VAL A 113 0.25 -17.99 -0.25
CA VAL A 113 0.16 -16.57 0.16
C VAL A 113 -1.16 -16.31 0.88
N THR A 114 -2.29 -16.77 0.35
CA THR A 114 -3.60 -16.64 1.02
C THR A 114 -3.63 -17.34 2.39
N ARG A 115 -2.97 -18.50 2.53
CA ARG A 115 -2.83 -19.19 3.82
C ARG A 115 -1.92 -18.45 4.79
N ALA A 116 -0.85 -17.84 4.29
CA ALA A 116 0.03 -16.99 5.07
C ALA A 116 -0.73 -15.77 5.62
N VAL A 117 -1.48 -15.06 4.76
CA VAL A 117 -2.33 -13.93 5.16
C VAL A 117 -3.32 -14.34 6.26
N ARG A 118 -4.08 -15.42 6.05
CA ARG A 118 -5.03 -15.92 7.07
C ARG A 118 -4.36 -16.29 8.40
N ARG A 119 -3.12 -16.81 8.35
CA ARG A 119 -2.34 -17.13 9.56
C ARG A 119 -1.89 -15.86 10.29
N VAL A 120 -1.50 -14.80 9.57
CA VAL A 120 -1.17 -13.50 10.19
C VAL A 120 -2.43 -12.91 10.83
N GLU A 121 -3.54 -12.84 10.09
CA GLU A 121 -4.81 -12.31 10.60
C GLU A 121 -5.27 -13.07 11.85
N SER A 122 -5.25 -14.40 11.81
CA SER A 122 -5.61 -15.24 12.96
C SER A 122 -4.68 -15.09 14.16
N ALA A 123 -3.40 -14.76 13.96
CA ALA A 123 -2.45 -14.53 15.04
C ALA A 123 -2.59 -13.13 15.66
N CYS A 124 -3.20 -12.20 14.94
CA CYS A 124 -3.44 -10.82 15.36
C CYS A 124 -4.88 -10.52 15.80
N SER A 125 -5.71 -11.56 15.89
CA SER A 125 -7.08 -11.55 16.44
C SER A 125 -7.09 -11.89 17.91
#